data_AF-A0A2G3AIM1-F1
#
_entry.id   AF-A0A2G3AIM1-F1
#
_cell.length_a   1.000
_cell.length_b   1.000
_cell.length_c   1.000
_cell.angle_alpha   90.00
_cell.angle_beta   90.00
_cell.angle_gamma   90.00
#
_symmetry.space_group_name_H-M   'P 1'
#
loop_
_entity.id
_entity.type
_entity.pdbx_description
1 polymer ?
#
loop_
_entity_poly.entity_id
_entity_poly.type
_entity_poly.pdbx_seq_one_letter_code
_entity_poly.pdbx_strand_id
1 'polypeptide(L)'
;MRRSSALFSLLALALFLLLNVSANPSHPFHLPAKETILGQLELAVESGACGEQTGGKECPPGFCCAQWGFCGTGPEYCGDLNAL
;
A
#
# COMPACT_ATOMS: atom_id res chain seq x y z
N MET A 1 -29.13 -16.38 35.79
CA MET A 1 -28.91 -16.68 34.35
C MET A 1 -28.59 -15.40 33.55
N ARG A 2 -27.51 -14.66 33.87
CA ARG A 2 -27.08 -13.44 33.12
C ARG A 2 -25.56 -13.20 33.12
N ARG A 3 -24.78 -14.17 33.63
CA ARG A 3 -23.30 -14.09 33.64
C ARG A 3 -22.70 -14.74 32.38
N SER A 4 -23.30 -15.84 31.90
CA SER A 4 -22.88 -16.49 30.64
C SER A 4 -23.12 -15.62 29.41
N SER A 5 -24.17 -14.79 29.37
CA SER A 5 -24.47 -13.95 28.20
C SER A 5 -23.38 -12.93 27.91
N ALA A 6 -22.80 -12.32 28.95
CA ALA A 6 -21.67 -11.40 28.78
C ALA A 6 -20.40 -12.13 28.31
N LEU A 7 -20.15 -13.35 28.80
CA LEU A 7 -19.03 -14.17 28.34
C LEU A 7 -19.20 -14.60 26.89
N PHE A 8 -20.42 -14.97 26.47
CA PHE A 8 -20.72 -15.28 25.06
C PHE A 8 -20.57 -14.06 24.16
N SER A 9 -21.04 -12.88 24.59
CA SER A 9 -20.85 -11.62 23.85
C SER A 9 -19.37 -11.25 23.72
N LEU A 10 -18.58 -11.39 24.79
CA LEU A 10 -17.14 -11.10 24.76
C LEU A 10 -16.38 -12.10 23.89
N LEU A 11 -16.72 -13.38 23.96
CA LEU A 11 -16.11 -14.42 23.13
C LEU A 11 -16.42 -14.21 21.63
N ALA A 12 -17.67 -13.83 21.31
CA ALA A 12 -18.09 -13.52 19.95
C ALA A 12 -17.37 -12.27 19.41
N LEU A 13 -17.23 -11.22 20.22
CA LEU A 13 -16.51 -10.00 19.84
C LEU A 13 -15.02 -10.30 19.57
N ALA A 14 -14.39 -11.10 20.44
CA ALA A 14 -12.99 -11.51 20.29
C ALA A 14 -12.80 -12.34 19.01
N LEU A 15 -13.70 -13.30 18.74
CA LEU A 15 -13.65 -14.11 17.51
C LEU A 15 -13.82 -13.24 16.26
N PHE A 16 -14.70 -12.25 16.29
CA PHE A 16 -14.90 -11.33 15.16
C PHE A 16 -13.68 -10.46 14.88
N LEU A 17 -13.00 -9.97 15.92
CA LEU A 17 -11.75 -9.21 15.76
C LEU A 17 -10.61 -10.09 15.20
N LEU A 18 -10.53 -11.35 15.66
CA LEU A 18 -9.54 -12.32 15.16
C LEU A 18 -9.77 -12.74 13.70
N LEU A 19 -11.02 -12.76 13.22
CA LEU A 19 -11.31 -13.06 11.81
C LEU A 19 -10.99 -11.87 10.90
N ASN A 20 -11.31 -10.63 11.33
CA ASN A 20 -11.09 -9.44 10.50
C ASN A 20 -9.63 -8.94 10.50
N VAL A 21 -8.80 -9.33 11.48
CA VAL A 21 -7.35 -9.01 11.48
C VAL A 21 -6.59 -9.70 10.33
N SER A 22 -7.22 -10.67 9.66
CA SER A 22 -6.69 -11.42 8.50
C SER A 22 -7.15 -10.85 7.15
N ALA A 23 -8.13 -9.94 7.13
CA ALA A 23 -8.68 -9.38 5.89
C ALA A 23 -7.97 -8.10 5.40
N ASN A 24 -6.73 -7.85 5.84
CA ASN A 24 -5.81 -6.97 5.12
C ASN A 24 -4.75 -7.86 4.45
N PRO A 25 -5.02 -8.39 3.24
CA PRO A 25 -3.98 -9.00 2.44
C PRO A 25 -3.03 -7.87 2.03
N SER A 26 -1.94 -7.73 2.77
CA SER A 26 -0.73 -7.08 2.28
C SER A 26 -0.41 -7.73 0.92
N HIS A 27 -0.72 -7.00 -0.14
CA HIS A 27 -0.59 -7.48 -1.51
C HIS A 27 0.83 -7.99 -1.75
N PRO A 28 1.00 -9.10 -2.48
CA PRO A 28 2.31 -9.58 -2.88
C PRO A 28 2.91 -8.55 -3.84
N PHE A 29 4.00 -7.91 -3.42
CA PHE A 29 4.88 -7.15 -4.31
C PHE A 29 5.37 -8.09 -5.40
N HIS A 30 4.76 -8.00 -6.58
CA HIS A 30 5.24 -8.66 -7.78
C HIS A 30 6.33 -7.76 -8.37
N LEU A 31 7.60 -7.99 -8.00
CA LEU A 31 8.71 -7.41 -8.76
C LEU A 31 8.74 -8.08 -10.13
N PRO A 32 8.69 -7.33 -11.25
CA PRO A 32 9.12 -7.87 -12.52
C PRO A 32 10.64 -8.04 -12.45
N ALA A 33 11.10 -9.29 -12.28
CA ALA A 33 12.42 -9.65 -12.74
C ALA A 33 12.38 -9.54 -14.27
N LYS A 34 12.98 -8.48 -14.82
CA LYS A 34 13.26 -8.47 -16.26
C LYS A 34 14.61 -7.83 -16.56
N GLU A 35 15.56 -8.75 -16.69
CA GLU A 35 16.64 -8.80 -17.70
C GLU A 35 17.52 -7.55 -17.87
N THR A 36 18.62 -7.57 -17.10
CA THR A 36 19.96 -7.07 -17.42
C THR A 36 20.22 -6.80 -18.91
N ILE A 37 20.27 -5.54 -19.36
CA ILE A 37 21.21 -5.04 -20.39
C ILE A 37 21.47 -3.52 -20.20
N LEU A 38 22.75 -3.21 -19.94
CA LEU A 38 23.48 -1.97 -20.23
C LEU A 38 23.26 -0.72 -19.35
N GLY A 39 23.99 -0.68 -18.22
CA GLY A 39 25.10 0.28 -18.10
C GLY A 39 24.78 1.77 -17.94
N GLN A 40 23.60 2.15 -17.44
CA GLN A 40 23.43 3.47 -16.83
C GLN A 40 22.95 3.27 -15.41
N LEU A 41 23.46 4.10 -14.51
CA LEU A 41 23.12 4.16 -13.10
C LEU A 41 21.59 4.33 -12.94
N GLU A 42 20.86 3.22 -13.00
CA GLU A 42 19.55 3.11 -12.40
C GLU A 42 19.83 3.22 -10.90
N LEU A 43 19.73 4.46 -10.40
CA LEU A 43 19.18 4.63 -9.06
C LEU A 43 18.04 3.62 -9.01
N ALA A 44 18.18 2.60 -8.17
CA ALA A 44 17.01 1.94 -7.64
C ALA A 44 16.17 3.10 -7.09
N VAL A 45 15.25 3.63 -7.91
CA VAL A 45 14.13 4.43 -7.43
C VAL A 45 13.24 3.39 -6.80
N GLU A 46 13.75 2.87 -5.68
CA GLU A 46 13.03 2.17 -4.65
C GLU A 46 11.98 3.18 -4.23
N SER A 47 10.82 3.12 -4.90
CA SER A 47 9.59 3.85 -4.59
C SER A 47 9.85 5.04 -3.67
N GLY A 48 10.45 6.09 -4.21
CA GLY A 48 10.91 7.20 -3.39
C GLY A 48 9.71 7.81 -2.67
N ALA A 49 9.86 8.11 -1.38
CA ALA A 49 8.83 8.83 -0.67
C ALA A 49 8.64 10.21 -1.30
N CYS A 50 7.39 10.60 -1.52
CA CYS A 50 6.99 11.84 -2.19
C CYS A 50 5.85 12.52 -1.44
N GLY A 51 5.52 13.74 -1.84
CA GLY A 51 4.42 14.50 -1.26
C GLY A 51 4.81 15.27 0.00
N GLU A 52 3.81 15.85 0.66
CA GLU A 52 3.99 16.82 1.75
C GLU A 52 4.74 16.22 2.96
N GLN A 53 4.57 14.93 3.23
CA GLN A 53 5.29 14.20 4.28
C GLN A 53 6.81 14.21 4.10
N THR A 54 7.28 14.48 2.88
CA THR A 54 8.70 14.57 2.55
C THR A 54 9.18 16.00 2.31
N GLY A 55 8.37 17.00 2.65
CA GLY A 55 8.64 18.40 2.32
C GLY A 55 8.33 18.74 0.86
N GLY A 56 7.35 18.04 0.26
CA GLY A 56 6.91 18.30 -1.10
C GLY A 56 7.82 17.71 -2.16
N LYS A 57 8.53 16.61 -1.88
CA LYS A 57 9.36 15.97 -2.91
C LYS A 57 8.48 15.43 -4.02
N GLU A 58 8.92 15.69 -5.24
CA GLU A 58 8.31 15.19 -6.46
C GLU A 58 8.93 13.86 -6.87
N CYS A 59 8.17 13.09 -7.64
CA CYS A 59 8.65 11.86 -8.22
C CYS A 59 9.55 12.10 -9.44
N PRO A 60 10.45 11.15 -9.77
CA PRO A 60 11.19 11.20 -11.02
C PRO A 60 10.26 11.30 -12.25
N PRO A 61 10.75 11.83 -13.38
CA PRO A 61 9.96 11.94 -14.59
C PRO A 61 9.34 10.60 -15.02
N GLY A 62 8.05 10.60 -15.32
CA GLY A 62 7.30 9.41 -15.71
C GLY A 62 6.70 8.62 -14.55
N PHE A 63 6.88 9.06 -13.30
CA PHE A 63 6.27 8.49 -12.11
C PHE A 63 5.27 9.46 -11.48
N CYS A 64 4.24 8.92 -10.83
CA CYS A 64 3.25 9.69 -10.09
C CYS A 64 3.41 9.47 -8.59
N CYS A 65 3.07 10.49 -7.80
CA CYS A 65 3.03 10.38 -6.36
C CYS A 65 1.68 9.85 -5.91
N ALA A 66 1.62 8.60 -5.45
CA ALA A 66 0.39 8.06 -4.89
C ALA A 66 -0.04 8.84 -3.65
N GLN A 67 -1.33 8.78 -3.30
CA GLN A 67 -1.86 9.35 -2.06
C GLN A 67 -1.15 8.82 -0.79
N TRP A 68 -0.52 7.65 -0.87
CA TRP A 68 0.22 7.02 0.22
C TRP A 68 1.65 7.58 0.37
N GLY A 69 2.07 8.48 -0.52
CA GLY A 69 3.39 9.12 -0.45
C GLY A 69 4.51 8.35 -1.12
N PHE A 70 4.22 7.55 -2.13
CA PHE A 70 5.22 6.76 -2.81
C PHE A 70 5.14 6.97 -4.32
N CYS A 71 6.31 7.07 -4.94
CA CYS A 71 6.41 7.12 -6.39
C CYS A 71 6.17 5.75 -7.02
N GLY A 72 5.40 5.73 -8.10
CA GLY A 72 5.18 4.54 -8.93
C GLY A 72 4.52 4.89 -10.24
N THR A 73 4.16 3.85 -11.00
CA THR A 73 3.51 3.95 -12.31
C THR A 73 2.26 3.10 -12.30
N GLY A 74 1.21 3.52 -13.00
CA GLY A 74 -0.05 2.78 -13.05
C GLY A 74 -1.19 3.53 -12.35
N PRO A 75 -2.44 3.07 -12.52
CA PRO A 75 -3.62 3.74 -11.98
C PRO A 75 -3.60 3.90 -10.45
N GLU A 76 -2.93 3.01 -9.73
CA GLU A 76 -2.77 3.03 -8.28
C GLU A 76 -1.83 4.13 -7.77
N TYR A 77 -0.97 4.67 -8.65
CA TYR A 77 -0.08 5.81 -8.36
C TYR A 77 -0.53 7.10 -9.03
N CYS A 78 -1.04 7.01 -10.26
CA CYS A 78 -1.41 8.15 -11.10
C CYS A 78 -2.90 8.53 -11.04
N GLY A 79 -3.73 7.68 -10.41
CA GLY A 79 -5.17 7.77 -10.51
C GLY A 79 -5.67 7.37 -11.91
N ASP A 80 -6.98 7.17 -12.03
CA ASP A 80 -7.62 7.10 -13.34
C ASP A 80 -7.51 8.48 -14.00
N LEU A 81 -6.85 8.55 -15.17
CA LEU A 81 -6.65 9.77 -15.97
C LEU A 81 -7.96 10.45 -16.45
N ASN A 82 -9.13 9.93 -16.04
CA ASN A 82 -10.46 10.43 -16.39
C ASN A 82 -11.19 11.15 -15.23
N ALA A 83 -10.52 11.42 -14.10
CA ALA A 83 -11.09 12.15 -12.97
C ALA A 83 -10.85 13.68 -13.06
N LEU A 84 -11.15 14.28 -14.23
CA LEU A 84 -11.07 15.73 -14.47
C LEU A 84 -12.47 16.30 -14.72
#